data_AF-A0A9D6J2Y9-F1
#
_entry.id   AF-A0A9D6J2Y9-F1
#
_cell.length_a   1.000
_cell.length_b   1.000
_cell.length_c   1.000
_cell.angle_alpha   90.00
_cell.angle_beta   90.00
_cell.angle_gamma   90.00
#
_symmetry.space_group_name_H-M   'P 1'
#
loop_
_entity.id
_entity.type
_entity.pdbx_description
1 polymer ?
#
loop_
_entity_poly.entity_id
_entity_poly.type
_entity_poly.pdbx_seq_one_letter_code
_entity_poly.pdbx_strand_id
1 'polypeptide(L)'
;MSERDSGDAANAHELFLQLLEQSGFFQQIQSLETNLKTVAGELQAFGGNAARRMEETENLAAHVLAIESILAVMLKAYPILADDLKAEVKDRTAALSGNSEGSPTVLALAADILAKATA
;
A
#
# COMPACT_ATOMS: atom_id res chain seq x y z
N MET A 1 63.66 26.62 -15.13
CA MET A 1 62.40 27.41 -15.10
C MET A 1 61.23 26.46 -14.80
N SER A 2 61.09 25.96 -13.56
CA SER A 2 59.99 25.04 -13.18
C SER A 2 59.32 25.35 -11.84
N GLU A 3 59.76 26.36 -11.08
CA GLU A 3 59.19 26.65 -9.75
C GLU A 3 58.10 27.74 -9.77
N ARG A 4 57.83 28.38 -10.93
CA ARG A 4 56.77 29.40 -11.04
C ARG A 4 55.37 28.83 -11.31
N ASP A 5 55.27 27.59 -11.77
CA ASP A 5 54.01 27.01 -12.24
C ASP A 5 53.19 26.34 -11.10
N SER A 6 53.87 25.85 -10.06
CA SER A 6 53.25 25.18 -8.92
C SER A 6 52.58 26.15 -7.93
N GLY A 7 53.09 27.38 -7.80
CA GLY A 7 52.53 28.41 -6.92
C GLY A 7 51.24 29.04 -7.45
N ASP A 8 51.15 29.28 -8.76
CA ASP A 8 49.94 29.85 -9.39
C ASP A 8 48.79 28.84 -9.44
N ALA A 9 49.08 27.56 -9.66
CA ALA A 9 48.06 26.50 -9.63
C ALA A 9 47.45 26.29 -8.23
N ALA A 10 48.27 26.36 -7.17
CA ALA A 10 47.80 26.28 -5.80
C ALA A 10 46.90 27.48 -5.43
N ASN A 11 47.27 28.68 -5.90
CA ASN A 11 46.53 29.91 -5.65
C ASN A 11 45.19 29.95 -6.41
N ALA A 12 45.16 29.45 -7.66
CA ALA A 12 43.94 29.29 -8.45
C ALA A 12 42.96 28.28 -7.81
N HIS A 13 43.48 27.22 -7.18
CA HIS A 13 42.68 26.25 -6.46
C HIS A 13 42.02 26.85 -5.20
N GLU A 14 42.77 27.63 -4.42
CA GLU A 14 42.22 28.35 -3.25
C GLU A 14 41.15 29.37 -3.64
N LEU A 15 41.37 30.14 -4.71
CA LEU A 15 40.39 31.09 -5.25
C LEU A 15 39.11 30.40 -5.70
N PHE A 16 39.22 29.24 -6.33
CA PHE A 16 38.08 28.43 -6.74
C PHE A 16 37.29 27.89 -5.53
N LEU A 17 37.97 27.41 -4.49
CA LEU A 17 37.31 26.96 -3.25
C LEU A 17 36.59 28.11 -2.55
N GLN A 18 37.18 29.30 -2.48
CA GLN A 18 36.52 30.49 -1.94
C GLN A 18 35.27 30.88 -2.74
N LEU A 19 35.31 30.78 -4.06
CA LEU A 19 34.13 31.04 -4.90
C LEU A 19 33.01 30.03 -4.66
N LEU A 20 33.34 28.74 -4.47
CA LEU A 20 32.37 27.71 -4.10
C LEU A 20 31.78 27.94 -2.70
N GLU A 21 32.59 28.38 -1.75
CA GLU A 21 32.13 28.71 -0.41
C GLU A 21 31.24 29.96 -0.40
N GLN A 22 31.65 31.03 -1.09
CA GLN A 22 30.87 32.28 -1.21
C GLN A 22 29.56 32.10 -1.98
N SER A 23 29.53 31.21 -2.97
CA SER A 23 28.30 30.88 -3.70
C SER A 23 27.34 29.99 -2.91
N GLY A 24 27.74 29.49 -1.74
CA GLY A 24 26.95 28.56 -0.94
C GLY A 24 26.82 27.16 -1.56
N PHE A 25 27.68 26.82 -2.52
CA PHE A 25 27.64 25.55 -3.24
C PHE A 25 27.68 24.35 -2.29
N PHE A 26 28.57 24.36 -1.30
CA PHE A 26 28.69 23.26 -0.34
C PHE A 26 27.45 23.10 0.55
N GLN A 27 26.79 24.21 0.94
CA GLN A 27 25.55 24.16 1.70
C GLN A 27 24.39 23.60 0.87
N GLN A 28 24.34 23.92 -0.44
CA GLN A 28 23.36 23.35 -1.36
C GLN A 28 23.57 21.85 -1.54
N ILE A 29 24.82 21.40 -1.72
CA ILE A 29 25.15 19.97 -1.82
C ILE A 29 24.78 19.23 -0.52
N GLN A 30 25.10 19.80 0.64
CA GLN A 30 24.73 19.21 1.93
C GLN A 30 23.21 19.14 2.12
N SER A 31 22.48 20.17 1.69
CA SER A 31 21.02 20.20 1.73
C SER A 31 20.42 19.14 0.81
N LEU A 32 20.98 18.99 -0.41
CA LEU A 32 20.56 17.96 -1.36
C LEU A 32 20.80 16.55 -0.81
N GLU A 33 21.97 16.30 -0.21
CA GLU A 33 22.29 15.02 0.43
C GLU A 33 21.31 14.70 1.56
N THR A 34 21.00 15.69 2.40
CA THR A 34 20.03 15.55 3.50
C THR A 34 18.64 15.23 2.99
N ASN A 35 18.21 15.91 1.93
CA ASN A 35 16.92 15.66 1.30
C ASN A 35 16.86 14.25 0.70
N LEU A 36 17.91 13.82 -0.01
CA LEU A 36 17.97 12.47 -0.59
C LEU A 36 17.94 11.38 0.49
N LYS A 37 18.66 11.57 1.60
CA LYS A 37 18.59 10.66 2.76
C LYS A 37 17.18 10.58 3.34
N THR A 38 16.50 11.71 3.44
CA THR A 38 15.11 11.78 3.92
C THR A 38 14.17 11.01 2.99
N VAL A 39 14.24 11.28 1.68
CA VAL A 39 13.44 10.58 0.66
C VAL A 39 13.71 9.07 0.67
N ALA A 40 14.97 8.65 0.81
CA ALA A 40 15.32 7.24 0.92
C ALA A 40 14.69 6.58 2.16
N GLY A 41 14.69 7.27 3.30
CA GLY A 41 14.04 6.79 4.53
C GLY A 41 12.52 6.68 4.39
N GLU A 42 11.88 7.66 3.75
CA GLU A 42 10.43 7.64 3.47
C GLU A 42 10.05 6.49 2.54
N LEU A 43 10.83 6.24 1.48
CA LEU A 43 10.63 5.12 0.57
C LEU A 43 10.78 3.76 1.26
N GLN A 44 11.75 3.63 2.17
CA GLN A 44 11.91 2.42 2.97
C GLN A 44 10.70 2.18 3.88
N ALA A 45 10.22 3.23 4.55
CA ALA A 45 9.04 3.15 5.41
C ALA A 45 7.77 2.80 4.60
N PHE A 46 7.61 3.40 3.42
CA PHE A 46 6.52 3.09 2.50
C PHE A 46 6.56 1.62 2.06
N GLY A 47 7.72 1.10 1.66
CA GLY A 47 7.89 -0.30 1.30
C GLY A 47 7.55 -1.26 2.44
N GLY A 48 8.00 -0.96 3.67
CA GLY A 48 7.67 -1.76 4.85
C GLY A 48 6.17 -1.75 5.18
N ASN A 49 5.50 -0.61 5.01
CA ASN A 49 4.06 -0.51 5.22
C ASN A 49 3.27 -1.24 4.13
N ALA A 50 3.71 -1.16 2.87
CA ALA A 50 3.09 -1.90 1.77
C ALA A 50 3.18 -3.41 2.00
N ALA A 51 4.34 -3.93 2.40
CA ALA A 51 4.52 -5.34 2.71
C ALA A 51 3.60 -5.80 3.86
N ARG A 52 3.50 -5.02 4.95
CA ARG A 52 2.59 -5.33 6.07
C ARG A 52 1.12 -5.35 5.62
N ARG A 53 0.70 -4.39 4.80
CA ARG A 53 -0.67 -4.34 4.25
C ARG A 53 -0.98 -5.54 3.36
N MET A 54 0.02 -6.04 2.61
CA MET A 54 -0.14 -7.28 1.83
C MET A 54 -0.36 -8.49 2.75
N GLU A 55 0.46 -8.66 3.78
CA GLU A 55 0.31 -9.74 4.78
C GLU A 55 -1.06 -9.68 5.49
N GLU A 56 -1.50 -8.48 5.89
CA GLU A 56 -2.83 -8.29 6.49
C GLU A 56 -3.97 -8.64 5.52
N THR A 57 -3.79 -8.36 4.21
CA THR A 57 -4.77 -8.71 3.17
C THR A 57 -4.84 -10.22 2.98
N GLU A 58 -3.71 -10.91 2.96
CA GLU A 58 -3.67 -12.38 2.88
C GLU A 58 -4.33 -13.02 4.11
N ASN A 59 -4.02 -12.51 5.30
CA ASN A 59 -4.64 -12.98 6.55
C ASN A 59 -6.16 -12.75 6.55
N LEU A 60 -6.62 -11.59 6.08
CA LEU A 60 -8.05 -11.31 5.94
C LEU A 60 -8.71 -12.26 4.93
N ALA A 61 -8.07 -12.53 3.80
CA ALA A 61 -8.59 -13.47 2.81
C ALA A 61 -8.73 -14.89 3.40
N ALA A 62 -7.75 -15.35 4.17
CA ALA A 62 -7.83 -16.63 4.87
C ALA A 62 -9.01 -16.68 5.87
N HIS A 63 -9.23 -15.60 6.64
CA HIS A 63 -10.39 -15.51 7.53
C HIS A 63 -11.72 -15.50 6.79
N VAL A 64 -11.83 -14.80 5.66
CA VAL A 64 -13.05 -14.79 4.83
C VAL A 64 -13.35 -16.20 4.32
N LEU A 65 -12.34 -16.94 3.84
CA LEU A 65 -12.51 -18.33 3.40
C LEU A 65 -12.91 -19.28 4.54
N ALA A 66 -12.38 -19.07 5.75
CA ALA A 66 -12.77 -19.84 6.92
C ALA A 66 -14.24 -19.59 7.29
N ILE A 67 -14.67 -18.33 7.29
CA ILE A 67 -16.07 -17.93 7.52
C ILE A 67 -16.97 -18.56 6.45
N GLU A 68 -16.57 -18.48 5.18
CA GLU A 68 -17.28 -19.10 4.06
C GLU A 68 -17.51 -20.61 4.29
N SER A 69 -16.45 -21.31 4.70
CA SER A 69 -16.49 -22.76 4.96
C SER A 69 -17.41 -23.10 6.13
N ILE A 70 -17.36 -22.32 7.21
CA ILE A 70 -18.26 -22.50 8.36
C ILE A 70 -19.72 -22.29 7.94
N LEU A 71 -20.01 -21.23 7.18
CA LEU A 71 -21.35 -20.95 6.67
C LEU A 71 -21.86 -22.09 5.79
N ALA A 72 -21.05 -22.62 4.88
CA ALA A 72 -21.44 -23.74 4.03
C ALA A 72 -21.82 -24.99 4.86
N VAL A 73 -21.07 -25.30 5.92
CA VAL A 73 -21.40 -26.40 6.85
C VAL A 73 -22.68 -26.12 7.62
N MET A 74 -22.89 -24.88 8.10
CA MET A 74 -24.12 -24.51 8.80
C MET A 74 -25.36 -24.63 7.90
N LEU A 75 -25.26 -24.22 6.64
CA LEU A 75 -26.34 -24.31 5.66
C LEU A 75 -26.68 -25.77 5.29
N LYS A 76 -25.71 -26.69 5.36
CA LYS A 76 -25.97 -28.15 5.26
C LYS A 76 -26.84 -28.66 6.41
N ALA A 77 -26.62 -28.16 7.62
CA ALA A 77 -27.38 -28.57 8.81
C ALA A 77 -28.74 -27.85 8.93
N TYR A 78 -28.82 -26.61 8.44
CA TYR A 78 -30.00 -25.76 8.50
C TYR A 78 -30.28 -25.18 7.11
N PRO A 79 -31.00 -25.92 6.26
CA PRO A 79 -31.28 -25.48 4.90
C PRO A 79 -32.14 -24.21 4.92
N ILE A 80 -31.72 -23.22 4.15
CA ILE A 80 -32.42 -21.94 3.97
C ILE A 80 -32.89 -21.87 2.51
N LEU A 81 -34.06 -21.25 2.28
CA LEU A 81 -34.54 -20.99 0.92
C LEU A 81 -33.65 -19.94 0.23
N ALA A 82 -33.30 -20.20 -1.03
CA ALA A 82 -32.44 -19.32 -1.81
C ALA A 82 -33.04 -17.91 -1.97
N ASP A 83 -34.36 -17.82 -2.13
CA ASP A 83 -35.07 -16.55 -2.28
C ASP A 83 -35.05 -15.72 -0.99
N ASP A 84 -35.19 -16.36 0.17
CA ASP A 84 -35.11 -15.71 1.48
C ASP A 84 -33.71 -15.17 1.74
N LEU A 85 -32.68 -15.98 1.44
CA LEU A 85 -31.28 -15.55 1.55
C LEU A 85 -31.00 -14.35 0.64
N LYS A 86 -31.49 -14.39 -0.60
CA LYS A 86 -31.31 -13.32 -1.59
C LYS A 86 -31.99 -12.02 -1.14
N ALA A 87 -33.21 -12.11 -0.61
CA ALA A 87 -33.96 -10.96 -0.08
C ALA A 87 -33.21 -10.33 1.10
N GLU A 88 -32.80 -11.14 2.08
CA GLU A 88 -32.08 -10.66 3.26
C GLU A 88 -30.74 -10.00 2.90
N VAL A 89 -29.97 -10.61 1.98
CA VAL A 89 -28.70 -10.03 1.51
C VAL A 89 -28.94 -8.72 0.76
N LYS A 90 -29.97 -8.64 -0.09
CA LYS A 90 -30.34 -7.40 -0.79
C LYS A 90 -30.66 -6.29 0.23
N ASP A 91 -31.53 -6.56 1.19
CA ASP A 91 -32.00 -5.57 2.16
C ASP A 91 -30.84 -5.05 3.04
N ARG A 92 -30.00 -5.95 3.57
CA ARG A 92 -28.85 -5.55 4.38
C ARG A 92 -27.82 -4.76 3.59
N THR A 93 -27.49 -5.21 2.38
CA THR A 93 -26.48 -4.51 1.58
C THR A 93 -27.00 -3.19 1.04
N ALA A 94 -28.30 -3.07 0.79
CA ALA A 94 -28.95 -1.81 0.47
C ALA A 94 -28.90 -0.82 1.63
N ALA A 95 -29.20 -1.26 2.85
CA ALA A 95 -29.10 -0.43 4.05
C ALA A 95 -27.68 0.08 4.31
N LEU A 96 -26.66 -0.73 4.02
CA LEU A 96 -25.26 -0.37 4.24
C LEU A 96 -24.66 0.52 3.14
N SER A 97 -25.07 0.32 1.89
CA SER A 97 -24.46 1.00 0.73
C SER A 97 -25.31 2.15 0.17
N GLY A 98 -26.57 2.28 0.58
CA GLY A 98 -27.53 3.21 -0.01
C GLY A 98 -28.02 2.81 -1.42
N ASN A 99 -27.56 1.67 -1.95
CA ASN A 99 -28.03 1.13 -3.22
C ASN A 99 -29.25 0.24 -3.00
N SER A 100 -30.44 0.66 -3.47
CA SER A 100 -31.69 -0.09 -3.31
C SER A 100 -31.66 -1.50 -3.91
N GLU A 101 -30.78 -1.77 -4.86
CA GLU A 101 -30.60 -3.09 -5.46
C GLU A 101 -29.66 -4.01 -4.67
N GLY A 102 -29.04 -3.50 -3.60
CA GLY A 102 -28.04 -4.21 -2.81
C GLY A 102 -26.71 -4.36 -3.55
N SER A 103 -25.77 -5.09 -2.95
CA SER A 103 -24.46 -5.35 -3.55
C SER A 103 -24.51 -6.58 -4.45
N PRO A 104 -24.30 -6.44 -5.79
CA PRO A 104 -24.31 -7.58 -6.71
C PRO A 104 -23.21 -8.58 -6.38
N THR A 105 -22.05 -8.12 -5.88
CA THR A 105 -20.94 -8.98 -5.48
C THR A 105 -21.29 -9.84 -4.27
N VAL A 106 -21.95 -9.27 -3.26
CA VAL A 106 -22.34 -10.02 -2.05
C VAL A 106 -23.47 -11.01 -2.38
N LEU A 107 -24.39 -10.62 -3.26
CA LEU A 107 -25.45 -11.51 -3.76
C LEU A 107 -24.88 -12.72 -4.52
N ALA A 108 -23.87 -12.51 -5.38
CA ALA A 108 -23.18 -13.59 -6.08
C ALA A 108 -22.46 -14.52 -5.10
N LEU A 109 -21.74 -13.97 -4.12
CA LEU A 109 -21.05 -14.75 -3.09
C LEU A 109 -22.04 -15.60 -2.27
N ALA A 110 -23.16 -15.03 -1.84
CA ALA A 110 -24.18 -15.76 -1.09
C ALA A 110 -24.76 -16.94 -1.90
N ALA A 111 -24.99 -16.75 -3.20
CA ALA A 111 -25.45 -17.82 -4.09
C ALA A 111 -24.40 -18.93 -4.25
N ASP A 112 -23.12 -18.59 -4.40
CA ASP A 112 -22.03 -19.56 -4.51
C ASP A 112 -21.87 -20.40 -3.23
N ILE A 113 -21.98 -19.78 -2.06
CA ILE A 113 -21.93 -20.48 -0.76
C ILE A 113 -23.09 -21.47 -0.64
N LEU A 114 -24.29 -21.03 -1.01
CA LEU A 114 -25.47 -21.89 -0.98
C LEU A 114 -25.32 -23.08 -1.94
N ALA A 115 -24.80 -22.85 -3.15
CA ALA A 115 -24.53 -23.91 -4.12
C ALA A 115 -23.54 -24.94 -3.58
N LYS A 116 -22.42 -24.49 -2.97
CA LYS A 116 -21.43 -25.37 -2.32
C LYS A 116 -21.99 -26.12 -1.12
N ALA A 117 -22.93 -25.53 -0.39
CA ALA A 117 -23.62 -26.18 0.72
C ALA A 117 -24.60 -27.27 0.23
N THR A 118 -25.16 -27.14 -0.97
CA THR A 118 -26.12 -28.12 -1.52
C THR A 118 -25.50 -29.18 -2.41
N ALA A 119 -24.22 -29.03 -2.79
CA ALA A 119 -23.40 -30.03 -3.47
C ALA A 119 -22.83 -31.08 -2.50
#